data_AF-A0A924ZRK5-F1
#
_entry.id   AF-A0A924ZRK5-F1
#
_cell.length_a   1.000
_cell.length_b   1.000
_cell.length_c   1.000
_cell.angle_alpha   90.00
_cell.angle_beta   90.00
_cell.angle_gamma   90.00
#
_symmetry.space_group_name_H-M   'P 1'
#
loop_
_entity.id
_entity.type
_entity.pdbx_description
1 polymer ?
#
loop_
_entity_poly.entity_id
_entity_poly.type
_entity_poly.pdbx_seq_one_letter_code
_entity_poly.pdbx_strand_id
1 'polypeptide(L)'
;MNTAKKNAATIPTPFYKKPFEFIVGFRVWICGFLFAYFLTIMSVVYQNFNLGLFSLILIFLICLTFYAEPENEFYVWVYTLKAWAFLFDKIKTAILFSTILSLPIVMALLFFFHENGLAVIAIQLIGYFYLLTVLLAKYAAYPQKMNLPQTILLVLSMALPPLALVSVTYFYIQSTKRLKEFLG
;
A
#
# COMPACT_ATOMS: atom_id res chain seq x y z
N MET A 1 15.84 6.41 41.35
CA MET A 1 14.77 6.55 40.33
C MET A 1 15.38 7.29 39.16
N ASN A 2 15.77 6.59 38.09
CA ASN A 2 16.60 7.15 37.00
C ASN A 2 15.74 7.30 35.74
N THR A 3 15.24 8.51 35.48
CA THR A 3 14.46 8.84 34.27
C THR A 3 15.42 9.19 33.13
N ALA A 4 15.91 8.16 32.43
CA ALA A 4 16.61 8.36 31.17
C ALA A 4 15.63 9.00 30.16
N LYS A 5 15.83 10.30 29.91
CA LYS A 5 15.13 11.09 28.90
C LYS A 5 15.45 10.50 27.53
N LYS A 6 14.60 9.59 27.02
CA LYS A 6 14.66 9.10 25.65
C LYS A 6 14.44 10.29 24.73
N ASN A 7 15.51 10.77 24.09
CA ASN A 7 15.40 11.68 22.96
C ASN A 7 14.66 10.93 21.85
N ALA A 8 13.34 11.13 21.77
CA ALA A 8 12.52 10.60 20.70
C ALA A 8 12.80 11.44 19.45
N ALA A 9 13.95 11.17 18.82
CA ALA A 9 14.27 11.68 17.50
C ALA A 9 13.16 11.23 16.55
N THR A 10 12.25 12.15 16.26
CA THR A 10 11.11 11.92 15.38
C THR A 10 11.63 12.05 13.97
N ILE A 11 11.83 10.91 13.30
CA ILE A 11 12.20 10.89 11.89
C ILE A 11 11.10 11.66 11.12
N PRO A 12 11.43 12.76 10.43
CA PRO A 12 10.45 13.51 9.67
C PRO A 12 9.96 12.61 8.53
N THR A 13 8.68 12.28 8.54
CA THR A 13 8.04 11.48 7.48
C THR A 13 7.22 12.39 6.59
N PRO A 14 7.22 12.21 5.25
CA PRO A 14 6.44 13.04 4.34
C PRO A 14 4.92 12.89 4.51
N PHE A 15 4.46 11.92 5.31
CA PHE A 15 3.06 11.51 5.44
C PHE A 15 2.31 12.13 6.64
N TYR A 16 2.84 13.18 7.27
CA TYR A 16 2.36 13.69 8.58
C TYR A 16 0.87 14.04 8.65
N LYS A 17 0.24 14.38 7.51
CA LYS A 17 -1.17 14.79 7.44
C LYS A 17 -2.15 13.61 7.58
N LYS A 18 -1.72 12.36 7.35
CA LYS A 18 -2.57 11.16 7.43
C LYS A 18 -1.82 9.99 8.07
N PRO A 19 -1.79 9.92 9.41
CA PRO A 19 -0.69 9.28 10.12
C PRO A 19 -0.78 7.77 10.32
N PHE A 20 -1.78 7.07 9.77
CA PHE A 20 -2.00 5.69 10.19
C PHE A 20 -1.19 4.67 9.37
N GLU A 21 -1.58 4.40 8.12
CA GLU A 21 -1.05 3.27 7.35
C GLU A 21 0.41 3.50 6.91
N PHE A 22 0.68 4.62 6.24
CA PHE A 22 1.99 4.86 5.66
C PHE A 22 3.04 5.33 6.65
N ILE A 23 2.70 6.04 7.73
CA ILE A 23 3.71 6.42 8.74
C ILE A 23 4.18 5.19 9.51
N VAL A 24 3.24 4.36 9.99
CA VAL A 24 3.58 3.15 10.75
C VAL A 24 4.36 2.19 9.87
N GLY A 25 3.85 1.93 8.66
CA GLY A 25 4.49 1.07 7.68
C GLY A 25 5.90 1.55 7.29
N PHE A 26 6.05 2.84 6.95
CA PHE A 26 7.33 3.41 6.53
C PHE A 26 8.41 3.32 7.60
N ARG A 27 8.05 3.53 8.87
CA ARG A 27 9.02 3.47 9.98
C ARG A 27 9.55 2.06 10.21
N VAL A 28 8.71 1.04 10.01
CA VAL A 28 9.13 -0.37 10.14
C VAL A 28 9.96 -0.79 8.93
N TRP A 29 9.57 -0.39 7.73
CA TRP A 29 10.14 -0.88 6.48
C TRP A 29 11.18 0.04 5.83
N ILE A 30 11.74 1.00 6.57
CA ILE A 30 12.74 1.94 6.03
C ILE A 30 13.92 1.21 5.37
N CYS A 31 14.42 0.13 5.99
CA CYS A 31 15.47 -0.71 5.43
C CYS A 31 15.03 -1.43 4.14
N GLY A 32 13.76 -1.82 4.03
CA GLY A 32 13.20 -2.44 2.84
C GLY A 32 13.17 -1.49 1.64
N PHE A 33 12.81 -0.22 1.86
CA PHE A 33 12.85 0.79 0.81
C PHE A 33 14.29 1.10 0.36
N LEU A 34 15.22 1.24 1.30
CA LEU A 34 16.64 1.43 0.97
C LEU A 34 17.19 0.25 0.17
N PHE A 35 16.81 -0.98 0.53
CA PHE A 35 17.18 -2.17 -0.20
C PHE A 35 16.58 -2.19 -1.62
N ALA A 36 15.31 -1.81 -1.77
CA ALA A 36 14.69 -1.70 -3.10
C ALA A 36 15.41 -0.66 -3.98
N TYR A 37 15.76 0.51 -3.45
CA TYR A 37 16.52 1.53 -4.19
C TYR A 37 17.94 1.06 -4.54
N PHE A 38 18.60 0.34 -3.63
CA PHE A 38 19.87 -0.30 -3.92
C PHE A 38 19.76 -1.31 -5.08
N LEU A 39 18.72 -2.14 -5.09
CA LEU A 39 18.47 -3.07 -6.20
C LEU A 39 18.22 -2.34 -7.52
N THR A 40 17.51 -1.21 -7.50
CA THR A 40 17.34 -0.37 -8.71
C THR A 40 18.68 0.16 -9.22
N ILE A 41 19.56 0.65 -8.34
CA ILE A 41 20.90 1.11 -8.75
C ILE A 41 21.69 -0.05 -9.38
N MET A 42 21.67 -1.23 -8.74
CA MET A 42 22.33 -2.42 -9.28
C MET A 42 21.73 -2.85 -10.62
N SER A 43 20.42 -2.72 -10.79
CA SER A 43 19.76 -3.00 -12.07
C SER A 43 20.31 -2.13 -13.20
N VAL A 44 20.56 -0.84 -12.93
CA VAL A 44 21.14 0.10 -13.90
C VAL A 44 22.62 -0.23 -14.16
N VAL A 45 23.40 -0.48 -13.11
CA VAL A 45 24.84 -0.78 -13.24
C VAL A 45 25.08 -2.05 -14.06
N TYR A 46 24.32 -3.11 -13.80
CA TYR A 46 24.45 -4.39 -14.50
C TYR A 46 23.55 -4.51 -15.74
N GLN A 47 22.87 -3.42 -16.14
CA GLN A 47 21.93 -3.38 -17.26
C GLN A 47 20.88 -4.50 -17.20
N ASN A 48 20.44 -4.85 -15.99
CA ASN A 48 19.50 -5.93 -15.73
C ASN A 48 18.10 -5.38 -15.43
N PHE A 49 17.30 -5.24 -16.48
CA PHE A 49 15.92 -4.73 -16.38
C PHE A 49 15.03 -5.54 -15.43
N ASN A 50 15.16 -6.87 -15.41
CA ASN A 50 14.34 -7.75 -14.58
C ASN A 50 14.57 -7.48 -13.08
N LEU A 51 15.82 -7.20 -12.70
CA LEU A 51 16.15 -6.80 -11.32
C LEU A 51 15.49 -5.46 -10.96
N GLY A 52 15.43 -4.54 -11.93
CA GLY A 52 14.71 -3.27 -11.82
C GLY A 52 13.21 -3.48 -11.57
N LEU A 53 12.55 -4.29 -12.39
CA LEU A 53 11.14 -4.65 -12.19
C LEU A 53 10.91 -5.32 -10.84
N PHE A 54 11.80 -6.22 -10.42
CA PHE A 54 11.71 -6.85 -9.11
C PHE A 54 11.77 -5.82 -7.97
N SER A 55 12.65 -4.82 -8.07
CA SER A 55 12.73 -3.73 -7.07
C SER A 55 11.42 -2.92 -6.99
N LEU A 56 10.74 -2.71 -8.12
CA LEU A 56 9.44 -2.04 -8.17
C LEU A 56 8.34 -2.89 -7.52
N ILE A 57 8.29 -4.18 -7.84
CA ILE A 57 7.37 -5.14 -7.22
C ILE A 57 7.58 -5.18 -5.72
N LEU A 58 8.84 -5.18 -5.25
CA LEU A 58 9.19 -5.21 -3.83
C LEU A 58 8.62 -4.01 -3.07
N ILE A 59 8.68 -2.80 -3.63
CA ILE A 59 8.05 -1.61 -3.03
C ILE A 59 6.54 -1.82 -2.84
N PHE A 60 5.87 -2.38 -3.85
CA PHE A 60 4.44 -2.65 -3.73
C PHE A 60 4.15 -3.73 -2.69
N LEU A 61 4.92 -4.82 -2.64
CA LEU A 61 4.78 -5.86 -1.61
C LEU A 61 4.92 -5.28 -0.19
N ILE A 62 5.88 -4.38 0.01
CA ILE A 62 6.04 -3.65 1.28
C ILE A 62 4.79 -2.80 1.56
N CYS A 63 4.31 -2.02 0.59
CA CYS A 63 3.11 -1.19 0.75
C CYS A 63 1.85 -2.01 1.08
N LEU A 64 1.70 -3.23 0.52
CA LEU A 64 0.56 -4.11 0.84
C LEU A 64 0.53 -4.47 2.34
N THR A 65 1.70 -4.62 2.97
CA THR A 65 1.77 -4.94 4.40
C THR A 65 1.21 -3.84 5.30
N PHE A 66 1.13 -2.60 4.82
CA PHE A 66 0.64 -1.45 5.60
C PHE A 66 -0.88 -1.54 5.87
N TYR A 67 -1.56 -2.41 5.12
CA TYR A 67 -3.00 -2.64 5.20
C TYR A 67 -3.38 -3.92 5.96
N ALA A 68 -2.40 -4.65 6.52
CA ALA A 68 -2.65 -5.90 7.22
C ALA A 68 -3.42 -5.73 8.54
N GLU A 69 -3.17 -4.63 9.25
CA GLU A 69 -3.79 -4.34 10.55
C GLU A 69 -4.98 -3.38 10.39
N PRO A 70 -6.15 -3.69 11.02
CA PRO A 70 -7.29 -2.79 11.02
C PRO A 70 -6.97 -1.51 11.81
N GLU A 71 -7.58 -0.40 11.40
CA GLU A 71 -7.47 0.85 12.17
C GLU A 71 -8.32 0.77 13.44
N ASN A 72 -7.94 1.50 14.48
CA ASN A 72 -8.79 1.57 15.68
C ASN A 72 -10.11 2.30 15.36
N GLU A 73 -11.21 1.78 15.90
CA GLU A 73 -12.56 2.35 15.80
C GLU A 73 -12.65 3.84 16.08
N PHE A 74 -11.90 4.33 17.07
CA PHE A 74 -11.83 5.74 17.39
C PHE A 74 -11.37 6.60 16.19
N TYR A 75 -10.38 6.14 15.43
CA TYR A 75 -9.87 6.91 14.29
C TYR A 75 -10.85 6.96 13.13
N VAL A 76 -11.68 5.93 12.96
CA VAL A 76 -12.72 5.92 11.92
C VAL A 76 -13.91 6.76 12.36
N TRP A 77 -14.37 6.62 13.60
CA TRP A 77 -15.54 7.32 14.13
C TRP A 77 -15.38 8.84 14.19
N VAL A 78 -14.16 9.35 14.37
CA VAL A 78 -13.87 10.80 14.33
C VAL A 78 -14.10 11.41 12.94
N TYR A 79 -14.15 10.61 11.87
CA TYR A 79 -14.48 11.14 10.54
C TYR A 79 -15.95 11.51 10.46
N THR A 80 -16.21 12.77 10.08
CA THR A 80 -17.57 13.26 9.75
C THR A 80 -17.97 12.95 8.29
N LEU A 81 -17.31 11.97 7.66
CA LEU A 81 -17.49 11.65 6.24
C LEU A 81 -18.42 10.46 6.05
N LYS A 82 -19.20 10.48 4.96
CA LYS A 82 -19.95 9.30 4.49
C LYS A 82 -18.99 8.15 4.17
N ALA A 83 -19.43 6.91 4.35
CA ALA A 83 -18.64 5.70 4.09
C ALA A 83 -17.92 5.69 2.73
N TRP A 84 -18.58 6.11 1.65
CA TRP A 84 -17.96 6.17 0.31
C TRP A 84 -16.87 7.25 0.21
N ALA A 85 -17.08 8.40 0.86
CA ALA A 85 -16.14 9.53 0.83
C ALA A 85 -14.90 9.20 1.67
N PHE A 86 -15.09 8.53 2.81
CA PHE A 86 -14.00 7.99 3.60
C PHE A 86 -13.17 6.97 2.81
N LEU A 87 -13.81 6.02 2.14
CA LEU A 87 -13.12 5.01 1.35
C LEU A 87 -12.35 5.63 0.19
N PHE A 88 -12.95 6.60 -0.51
CA PHE A 88 -12.28 7.32 -1.58
C PHE A 88 -11.05 8.11 -1.08
N ASP A 89 -11.17 8.73 0.09
CA ASP A 89 -10.07 9.44 0.73
C ASP A 89 -8.90 8.51 1.09
N LYS A 90 -9.19 7.29 1.54
CA LYS A 90 -8.20 6.24 1.79
C LYS A 90 -7.54 5.77 0.50
N ILE A 91 -8.31 5.48 -0.55
CA ILE A 91 -7.79 5.09 -1.86
C ILE A 91 -6.84 6.16 -2.43
N LYS A 92 -7.26 7.43 -2.38
CA LYS A 92 -6.44 8.56 -2.84
C LYS A 92 -5.12 8.64 -2.08
N THR A 93 -5.16 8.47 -0.77
CA THR A 93 -3.97 8.49 0.09
C THR A 93 -3.03 7.34 -0.27
N ALA A 94 -3.59 6.15 -0.47
CA ALA A 94 -2.86 4.95 -0.78
C ALA A 94 -2.13 5.05 -2.12
N ILE A 95 -2.82 5.54 -3.15
CA ILE A 95 -2.24 5.78 -4.48
C ILE A 95 -1.17 6.87 -4.38
N LEU A 96 -1.45 8.02 -3.76
CA LEU A 96 -0.50 9.13 -3.69
C LEU A 96 0.80 8.72 -3.00
N PHE A 97 0.71 8.05 -1.84
CA PHE A 97 1.89 7.72 -1.05
C PHE A 97 2.67 6.53 -1.64
N SER A 98 1.99 5.53 -2.19
CA SER A 98 2.68 4.47 -2.94
C SER A 98 3.38 5.03 -4.18
N THR A 99 2.75 6.00 -4.89
CA THR A 99 3.38 6.71 -6.01
C THR A 99 4.67 7.38 -5.57
N ILE A 100 4.64 8.17 -4.50
CA ILE A 100 5.82 8.90 -3.99
C ILE A 100 6.97 7.94 -3.68
N LEU A 101 6.68 6.78 -3.09
CA LEU A 101 7.70 5.78 -2.75
C LEU A 101 8.27 5.06 -3.98
N SER A 102 7.44 4.75 -4.97
CA SER A 102 7.87 4.07 -6.20
C SER A 102 8.50 5.01 -7.24
N LEU A 103 8.22 6.32 -7.16
CA LEU A 103 8.60 7.31 -8.17
C LEU A 103 10.10 7.33 -8.47
N PRO A 104 11.03 7.27 -7.48
CA PRO A 104 12.46 7.19 -7.77
C PRO A 104 12.84 5.97 -8.63
N ILE A 105 12.23 4.81 -8.37
CA ILE A 105 12.46 3.58 -9.14
C ILE A 105 11.89 3.74 -10.55
N VAL A 106 10.64 4.18 -10.67
CA VAL A 106 9.99 4.36 -11.97
C VAL A 106 10.75 5.35 -12.84
N MET A 107 11.19 6.49 -12.30
CA MET A 107 11.99 7.46 -13.05
C MET A 107 13.31 6.85 -13.53
N ALA A 108 14.03 6.13 -12.66
CA ALA A 108 15.28 5.47 -13.05
C ALA A 108 15.04 4.42 -14.15
N LEU A 109 14.01 3.58 -14.02
CA LEU A 109 13.73 2.54 -15.01
C LEU A 109 13.27 3.12 -16.34
N LEU A 110 12.44 4.15 -16.35
CA LEU A 110 12.01 4.81 -17.59
C LEU A 110 13.18 5.51 -18.29
N PHE A 111 14.12 6.09 -17.53
CA PHE A 111 15.28 6.79 -18.09
C PHE A 111 16.42 5.86 -18.53
N PHE A 112 16.63 4.72 -17.89
CA PHE A 112 17.72 3.80 -18.28
C PHE A 112 17.24 2.65 -19.18
N PHE A 113 15.94 2.32 -19.14
CA PHE A 113 15.34 1.21 -19.91
C PHE A 113 14.12 1.67 -20.71
N HIS A 114 14.25 2.76 -21.48
CA HIS A 114 13.16 3.38 -22.25
C HIS A 114 12.37 2.41 -23.12
N GLU A 115 13.03 1.47 -23.80
CA GLU A 115 12.42 0.45 -24.66
C GLU A 115 11.41 -0.42 -23.91
N ASN A 116 11.61 -0.62 -22.60
CA ASN A 116 10.75 -1.43 -21.74
C ASN A 116 9.75 -0.59 -20.93
N GLY A 117 9.52 0.67 -21.28
CA GLY A 117 8.67 1.58 -20.51
C GLY A 117 7.25 1.08 -20.30
N LEU A 118 6.68 0.36 -21.28
CA LEU A 118 5.36 -0.26 -21.15
C LEU A 118 5.29 -1.28 -20.02
N ALA A 119 6.35 -2.09 -19.83
CA ALA A 119 6.40 -3.07 -18.74
C ALA A 119 6.48 -2.38 -17.37
N VAL A 120 7.24 -1.28 -17.27
CA VAL A 120 7.31 -0.47 -16.03
C VAL A 120 5.94 0.09 -15.67
N ILE A 121 5.24 0.69 -16.64
CA ILE A 121 3.89 1.24 -16.43
C ILE A 121 2.90 0.13 -16.09
N ALA A 122 2.96 -1.03 -16.77
CA ALA A 122 2.09 -2.16 -16.49
C ALA A 122 2.27 -2.67 -15.04
N ILE A 123 3.51 -2.86 -14.58
CA ILE A 123 3.79 -3.27 -13.20
C ILE A 123 3.31 -2.21 -12.19
N GLN A 124 3.48 -0.92 -12.50
CA GLN A 124 2.96 0.16 -11.66
C GLN A 124 1.43 0.08 -11.49
N LEU A 125 0.70 -0.12 -12.60
CA LEU A 125 -0.76 -0.24 -12.59
C LEU A 125 -1.23 -1.51 -11.86
N ILE A 126 -0.54 -2.64 -12.06
CA ILE A 126 -0.82 -3.89 -11.34
C ILE A 126 -0.60 -3.70 -9.83
N GLY A 127 0.47 -3.00 -9.44
CA GLY A 127 0.75 -2.66 -8.04
C GLY A 127 -0.37 -1.85 -7.40
N TYR A 128 -0.87 -0.81 -8.09
CA TYR A 128 -2.02 -0.04 -7.61
C TYR A 128 -3.29 -0.87 -7.51
N PHE A 129 -3.53 -1.73 -8.49
CA PHE A 129 -4.70 -2.60 -8.50
C PHE A 129 -4.71 -3.54 -7.30
N TYR A 130 -3.59 -4.21 -7.00
CA TYR A 130 -3.52 -5.06 -5.81
C TYR A 130 -3.58 -4.30 -4.50
N LEU A 131 -2.97 -3.11 -4.45
CA LEU A 131 -3.04 -2.25 -3.28
C LEU A 131 -4.49 -1.81 -2.99
N LEU A 132 -5.25 -1.48 -4.03
CA LEU A 132 -6.68 -1.22 -3.93
C LEU A 132 -7.44 -2.45 -3.40
N THR A 133 -7.17 -3.64 -3.94
CA THR A 133 -7.83 -4.88 -3.49
C THR A 133 -7.61 -5.15 -2.01
N VAL A 134 -6.38 -5.01 -1.51
CA VAL A 134 -6.06 -5.21 -0.08
C VAL A 134 -6.72 -4.14 0.78
N LEU A 135 -6.70 -2.87 0.36
CA LEU A 135 -7.36 -1.78 1.07
C LEU A 135 -8.87 -2.04 1.20
N LEU A 136 -9.53 -2.46 0.11
CA LEU A 136 -10.95 -2.81 0.14
C LEU A 136 -11.22 -4.03 1.03
N ALA A 137 -10.35 -5.05 0.97
CA ALA A 137 -10.47 -6.25 1.81
C ALA A 137 -10.35 -5.93 3.30
N LYS A 138 -9.42 -5.03 3.68
CA LYS A 138 -9.29 -4.51 5.04
C LYS A 138 -10.61 -3.90 5.52
N TYR A 139 -11.19 -2.99 4.73
CA TYR A 139 -12.45 -2.33 5.13
C TYR A 139 -13.69 -3.22 5.01
N ALA A 140 -13.63 -4.32 4.25
CA ALA A 140 -14.68 -5.33 4.21
C ALA A 140 -14.73 -6.22 5.47
N ALA A 141 -13.59 -6.38 6.16
CA ALA A 141 -13.45 -7.12 7.41
C ALA A 141 -13.61 -6.25 8.67
N TYR A 142 -13.51 -4.93 8.50
CA TYR A 142 -13.57 -3.94 9.57
C TYR A 142 -14.82 -4.08 10.46
N PRO A 143 -14.70 -3.92 11.80
CA PRO A 143 -13.53 -3.47 12.57
C PRO A 143 -12.52 -4.58 12.92
N GLN A 144 -12.84 -5.83 12.57
CA GLN A 144 -12.02 -6.97 12.90
C GLN A 144 -10.90 -7.17 11.87
N LYS A 145 -9.92 -8.02 12.21
CA LYS A 145 -8.94 -8.51 11.25
C LYS A 145 -9.64 -9.35 10.18
N MET A 146 -9.03 -9.43 8.99
CA MET A 146 -9.52 -10.32 7.93
C MET A 146 -9.60 -11.76 8.43
N ASN A 147 -10.78 -12.35 8.28
CA ASN A 147 -10.99 -13.75 8.63
C ASN A 147 -10.30 -14.66 7.60
N LEU A 148 -9.98 -15.89 8.00
CA LEU A 148 -9.28 -16.86 7.15
C LEU A 148 -9.88 -17.03 5.73
N PRO A 149 -11.22 -17.10 5.54
CA PRO A 149 -11.79 -17.17 4.18
C PRO A 149 -11.51 -15.92 3.33
N GLN A 150 -11.53 -14.72 3.93
CA GLN A 150 -11.26 -13.47 3.21
C GLN A 150 -9.79 -13.36 2.84
N THR A 151 -8.89 -13.82 3.71
CA THR A 151 -7.45 -13.89 3.43
C THR A 151 -7.17 -14.89 2.32
N ILE A 152 -7.81 -16.07 2.33
CA ILE A 152 -7.70 -17.05 1.24
C ILE A 152 -8.20 -16.46 -0.07
N LEU A 153 -9.37 -15.81 -0.07
CA LEU A 153 -9.91 -15.15 -1.26
C LEU A 153 -8.95 -14.09 -1.79
N LEU A 154 -8.36 -13.27 -0.90
CA LEU A 154 -7.38 -12.25 -1.28
C LEU A 154 -6.13 -12.88 -1.92
N VAL A 155 -5.55 -13.91 -1.31
CA VAL A 155 -4.35 -14.59 -1.84
C VAL A 155 -4.64 -15.25 -3.19
N LEU A 156 -5.79 -15.93 -3.32
CA LEU A 156 -6.23 -16.52 -4.60
C LEU A 156 -6.47 -15.44 -5.66
N SER A 157 -7.00 -14.28 -5.25
CA SER A 157 -7.22 -13.15 -6.16
C SER A 157 -5.90 -12.58 -6.70
N MET A 158 -4.84 -12.59 -5.91
CA MET A 158 -3.50 -12.18 -6.36
C MET A 158 -2.86 -13.20 -7.30
N ALA A 159 -3.18 -14.49 -7.15
CA ALA A 159 -2.70 -15.54 -8.04
C ALA A 159 -3.47 -15.59 -9.37
N LEU A 160 -4.75 -15.19 -9.39
CA LEU A 160 -5.65 -15.32 -10.53
C LEU A 160 -6.24 -13.95 -10.91
N PRO A 161 -5.72 -13.28 -11.95
CA PRO A 161 -6.17 -11.93 -12.35
C PRO A 161 -7.68 -11.80 -12.60
N PRO A 162 -8.39 -12.79 -13.23
CA PRO A 162 -9.84 -12.71 -13.37
C PRO A 162 -10.58 -12.70 -12.03
N LEU A 163 -10.10 -13.49 -11.06
CA LEU A 163 -10.67 -13.54 -9.71
C LEU A 163 -10.44 -12.23 -8.95
N ALA A 164 -9.34 -11.54 -9.23
CA ALA A 164 -9.06 -10.22 -8.68
C ALA A 164 -10.13 -9.18 -9.04
N LEU A 165 -10.59 -9.14 -10.29
CA LEU A 165 -11.63 -8.21 -10.72
C LEU A 165 -12.96 -8.45 -9.98
N VAL A 166 -13.33 -9.72 -9.80
CA VAL A 166 -14.51 -10.11 -9.02
C VAL A 166 -14.33 -9.71 -7.55
N SER A 167 -13.15 -9.98 -6.98
CA SER A 167 -12.83 -9.69 -5.58
C SER A 167 -12.86 -8.20 -5.27
N VAL A 168 -12.36 -7.34 -6.16
CA VAL A 168 -12.45 -5.88 -6.03
C VAL A 168 -13.89 -5.43 -5.91
N THR A 169 -14.77 -5.93 -6.79
CA THR A 169 -16.19 -5.56 -6.78
C THR A 169 -16.88 -6.04 -5.49
N TYR A 170 -16.60 -7.28 -5.10
CA TYR A 170 -17.11 -7.87 -3.87
C TYR A 170 -16.67 -7.08 -2.62
N PHE A 171 -15.37 -6.83 -2.47
CA PHE A 171 -14.83 -6.09 -1.33
C PHE A 171 -15.28 -4.63 -1.31
N TYR A 172 -15.50 -3.99 -2.47
CA TYR A 172 -16.07 -2.64 -2.52
C TYR A 172 -17.50 -2.59 -1.97
N ILE A 173 -18.37 -3.51 -2.40
CA ILE A 173 -19.75 -3.58 -1.88
C ILE A 173 -19.74 -3.89 -0.37
N GLN A 174 -18.87 -4.80 0.06
CA GLN A 174 -18.82 -5.21 1.46
C GLN A 174 -18.24 -4.10 2.37
N SER A 175 -17.16 -3.44 1.94
CA SER A 175 -16.54 -2.34 2.70
C SER A 175 -17.48 -1.15 2.88
N THR A 176 -18.20 -0.77 1.82
CA THR A 176 -19.19 0.32 1.92
C THR A 176 -20.35 -0.02 2.85
N LYS A 177 -20.81 -1.28 2.89
CA LYS A 177 -21.82 -1.73 3.86
C LYS A 177 -21.32 -1.66 5.29
N ARG A 178 -20.12 -2.22 5.55
CA ARG A 178 -19.52 -2.22 6.89
C ARG A 178 -19.23 -0.81 7.41
N LEU A 179 -18.65 0.04 6.59
CA LEU A 179 -18.32 1.41 6.99
C LEU A 179 -19.56 2.25 7.32
N LYS A 180 -20.71 2.00 6.68
CA LYS A 180 -21.98 2.69 7.02
C LYS A 180 -22.43 2.41 8.45
N GLU A 181 -22.15 1.21 8.98
CA GLU A 181 -22.48 0.87 10.38
C GLU A 181 -21.76 1.78 11.39
N PHE A 182 -20.64 2.40 10.99
CA PHE A 182 -19.82 3.27 11.86
C PHE A 182 -19.87 4.77 11.50
N LEU A 183 -20.17 5.11 10.24
CA LEU A 183 -20.05 6.47 9.69
C LEU A 183 -21.38 7.12 9.29
N GLY A 184 -22.52 6.40 9.35
CA GLY A 184 -23.84 6.89 8.90
C GLY A 184 -24.13 6.61 7.43
#